data_AF-A0A0F9A9W4-F1
#
_entry.id   AF-A0A0F9A9W4-F1
#
_cell.length_a   1.000
_cell.length_b   1.000
_cell.length_c   1.000
_cell.angle_alpha   90.00
_cell.angle_beta   90.00
_cell.angle_gamma   90.00
#
_symmetry.space_group_name_H-M   'P 1'
#
loop_
_entity.id
_entity.type
_entity.pdbx_description
1 polymer ?
#
loop_
_entity_poly.entity_id
_entity_poly.type
_entity_poly.pdbx_seq_one_letter_code
_entity_poly.pdbx_strand_id
1 'polypeptide(L)' 'TDELRRDIMRFARKKLAAAIAPRQIEFLPSLPKTRSGKIMRRLLKARDQGLPEGDTSTLEDD' A
#
# COMPACT_ATOMS: atom_id res chain seq x y z
N THR A 1 7.38 -12.54 -6.09
CA THR A 1 7.88 -12.94 -7.42
C THR A 1 7.41 -11.93 -8.45
N ASP A 2 8.20 -11.67 -9.50
CA ASP A 2 7.82 -10.72 -10.56
C ASP A 2 6.60 -11.17 -11.37
N GLU A 3 6.38 -12.49 -11.46
CA GLU A 3 5.21 -13.09 -12.09
C GLU A 3 3.92 -12.69 -11.38
N LEU A 4 3.85 -12.87 -10.06
CA LEU A 4 2.70 -12.45 -9.26
C LEU A 4 2.38 -10.95 -9.43
N ARG A 5 3.42 -10.10 -9.50
CA ARG A 5 3.25 -8.67 -9.76
C ARG A 5 2.55 -8.43 -11.10
N ARG A 6 3.01 -9.10 -12.16
CA ARG A 6 2.43 -8.97 -13.51
C ARG A 6 0.98 -9.44 -13.55
N ASP A 7 0.66 -10.53 -12.85
CA ASP A 7 -0.69 -11.08 -12.84
C ASP A 7 -1.69 -10.17 -12.13
N ILE A 8 -1.31 -9.60 -10.97
CA ILE A 8 -2.16 -8.63 -10.27
C ILE A 8 -2.37 -7.38 -11.14
N MET A 9 -1.32 -6.87 -11.79
CA MET A 9 -1.44 -5.72 -12.70
C MET A 9 -2.37 -6.01 -13.89
N ARG A 10 -2.27 -7.21 -14.49
CA ARG A 10 -3.14 -7.64 -15.59
C ARG A 10 -4.59 -7.74 -15.12
N PHE A 11 -4.82 -8.34 -13.96
CA PHE A 11 -6.14 -8.45 -13.35
C PHE A 11 -6.75 -7.07 -13.08
N ALA A 12 -5.98 -6.16 -12.47
CA ALA A 12 -6.44 -4.80 -12.16
C ALA A 12 -6.80 -4.03 -13.43
N ARG A 13 -5.97 -4.07 -14.49
CA ARG A 13 -6.27 -3.40 -15.77
C ARG A 13 -7.47 -3.98 -16.51
N LYS A 14 -7.78 -5.27 -16.33
CA LYS A 14 -8.97 -5.90 -16.90
C LYS A 14 -10.26 -5.46 -16.18
N LYS A 15 -10.17 -5.15 -14.89
CA LYS A 15 -11.33 -4.82 -14.04
C LYS A 15 -11.55 -3.32 -13.83
N LEU A 16 -10.50 -2.52 -13.92
CA LEU A 16 -10.52 -1.08 -13.68
C LEU A 16 -10.30 -0.32 -14.99
N ALA A 17 -10.88 0.88 -15.08
CA ALA A 17 -10.55 1.80 -16.17
C ALA A 17 -9.04 2.13 -16.16
N ALA A 18 -8.46 2.34 -17.35
CA ALA A 18 -7.03 2.60 -17.49
C ALA A 18 -6.51 3.78 -16.64
N ALA A 19 -7.36 4.78 -16.38
CA ALA A 19 -7.02 5.93 -15.53
C ALA A 19 -6.91 5.59 -14.03
N ILE A 20 -7.55 4.51 -13.57
CA ILE A 20 -7.65 4.12 -12.16
C ILE A 20 -6.72 2.94 -11.85
N ALA A 21 -6.36 2.16 -12.87
CA ALA A 21 -5.47 1.02 -12.71
C ALA A 21 -4.15 1.44 -12.01
N PRO A 22 -3.69 0.66 -11.02
CA PRO A 22 -2.43 0.94 -10.33
C PRO A 22 -1.27 1.09 -11.32
N ARG A 23 -0.40 2.06 -11.09
CA ARG A 23 0.82 2.26 -11.90
C ARG A 23 1.96 1.36 -11.44
N GLN A 24 2.03 1.11 -10.13
CA GLN A 24 3.07 0.33 -9.47
C GLN A 24 2.46 -0.54 -8.38
N ILE A 25 3.13 -1.65 -8.06
CA ILE A 25 2.77 -2.56 -6.98
C ILE A 25 4.03 -2.93 -6.21
N GLU A 26 4.04 -2.59 -4.94
CA GLU A 26 5.08 -2.94 -3.98
C GLU A 26 4.53 -3.98 -3.00
N PHE A 27 5.33 -5.01 -2.73
CA PHE A 27 4.98 -6.03 -1.75
C PHE A 27 5.71 -5.72 -0.45
N LEU A 28 4.94 -5.46 0.60
CA LEU A 28 5.46 -5.23 1.94
C LEU A 28 5.27 -6.47 2.80
N PRO A 29 6.20 -6.79 3.71
CA PRO A 29 6.05 -7.92 4.63
C PRO A 29 4.88 -7.72 5.60
N SER A 30 4.63 -6.47 6.02
CA SER A 30 3.51 -6.08 6.85
C SER A 30 2.98 -4.70 6.44
N LEU A 31 1.71 -4.45 6.75
CA LEU A 31 1.09 -3.14 6.57
C LEU A 31 1.05 -2.41 7.91
N PRO A 32 1.29 -1.08 7.93
CA PRO A 32 1.14 -0.29 9.14
C PRO A 32 -0.32 -0.30 9.57
N LYS A 33 -0.58 -0.85 10.75
CA LYS A 33 -1.91 -0.95 11.34
C LYS A 33 -1.93 -0.27 12.70
N THR A 34 -3.10 0.22 13.07
CA THR A 34 -3.35 0.64 14.45
C THR A 34 -3.51 -0.59 15.35
N ARG A 35 -3.42 -0.42 16.68
CA ARG A 35 -3.79 -1.46 17.68
C ARG A 35 -5.24 -1.99 17.57
N SER A 36 -6.07 -1.38 16.73
CA SER A 36 -7.43 -1.83 16.40
C SER A 36 -7.50 -2.52 15.02
N GLY A 37 -6.36 -2.78 14.38
CA GLY A 37 -6.23 -3.43 13.08
C GLY A 37 -6.50 -2.53 11.87
N LYS A 38 -6.73 -1.22 12.04
CA LYS A 38 -7.01 -0.32 10.91
C LYS A 38 -5.72 0.01 10.17
N ILE A 39 -5.71 -0.17 8.85
CA ILE A 39 -4.56 0.18 8.01
C ILE A 39 -4.37 1.71 7.99
N MET A 40 -3.20 2.17 8.42
CA MET A 40 -2.85 3.59 8.43
C MET A 40 -2.39 4.07 7.04
N ARG A 41 -3.35 4.21 6.12
CA ARG A 41 -3.07 4.62 4.71
C ARG A 41 -2.33 5.95 4.60
N ARG A 42 -2.53 6.87 5.55
CA ARG A 42 -1.81 8.16 5.63
C ARG A 42 -0.29 7.95 5.68
N LEU A 43 0.17 6.95 6.42
CA LEU A 43 1.58 6.61 6.57
C LEU A 43 2.18 6.10 5.27
N LEU A 44 1.46 5.19 4.60
CA LEU A 44 1.85 4.66 3.30
C LEU A 44 1.98 5.79 2.26
N LYS A 45 1.07 6.76 2.28
CA LYS A 45 1.14 7.95 1.42
C LYS A 45 2.34 8.84 1.75
N ALA A 46 2.64 9.05 3.03
CA ALA A 46 3.80 9.84 3.44
C ALA A 46 5.11 9.19 2.98
N ARG A 47 5.24 7.86 3.15
CA ARG A 47 6.40 7.08 2.68
C ARG A 47 6.60 7.15 1.18
N ASP A 48 5.53 6.94 0.41
CA ASP A 48 5.56 7.03 -1.06
C ASP A 48 6.00 8.44 -1.55
N GLN A 49 5.65 9.47 -0.79
CA GLN A 49 5.98 10.86 -1.10
C GLN A 49 7.30 11.34 -0.48
N GLY A 50 7.99 10.51 0.31
CA GLY A 50 9.19 10.91 1.08
C GLY A 50 8.92 12.00 2.12
N LEU A 51 7.67 12.14 2.56
CA LEU A 51 7.24 13.12 3.55
C LEU A 51 7.32 12.57 4.97
N PRO A 52 7.45 13.44 6.00
CA PRO A 52 7.45 13.00 7.38
C PRO A 52 6.14 12.29 7.75
N GLU A 53 6.28 11.17 8.45
CA GLU A 53 5.20 10.25 8.82
C GLU A 53 4.21 10.84 9.85
N GLY A 54 4.59 11.90 10.56
CA GLY A 54 3.78 12.53 11.60
C GLY A 54 3.57 11.61 12.81
N ASP A 55 2.41 11.72 13.47
CA ASP A 55 2.10 10.92 14.67
C ASP A 55 1.89 9.43 14.33
N THR A 56 2.72 8.59 14.95
CA THR A 56 2.79 7.13 14.84
C THR A 56 2.43 6.40 16.13
N SER A 57 2.03 7.11 17.19
CA SER A 57 1.80 6.54 18.54
C SER A 57 0.77 5.42 18.64
N THR A 58 -0.12 5.31 17.64
CA THR A 58 -1.19 4.31 17.59
C THR A 58 -0.84 3.07 16.78
N LEU A 59 0.35 3.02 16.17
CA LEU A 59 0.84 1.84 15.47
C LEU A 59 0.89 0.64 16.41
N GLU A 60 0.54 -0.50 15.83
CA GLU A 60 0.86 -1.80 16.38
C GLU A 60 2.37 -1.98 16.16
N ASP A 61 3.13 -1.96 17.26
CA ASP A 61 4.52 -2.41 17.25
C ASP A 61 4.47 -3.95 17.33
N ASP A 62 4.79 -4.62 16.22
CA ASP A 62 5.10 -6.05 16.18
C ASP A 62 6.61 -6.27 16.32
#